data_AF-A0A9Q3Q2C5-F1
#
_entry.id   AF-A0A9Q3Q2C5-F1
#
_cell.length_a   1.000
_cell.length_b   1.000
_cell.length_c   1.000
_cell.angle_alpha   90.00
_cell.angle_beta   90.00
_cell.angle_gamma   90.00
#
_symmetry.space_group_name_H-M   'P 1'
#
loop_
_entity.id
_entity.type
_entity.pdbx_description
1 polymer ?
#
loop_
_entity_poly.entity_id
_entity_poly.type
_entity_poly.pdbx_seq_one_letter_code
_entity_poly.pdbx_strand_id
1 'polypeptide(L)'
;MPKGKQETCKEVWVLQHIEEPKHPWGTINMDWVTGLVPGGKASYDAFLIIVDRLSKSMRCIPCHKEDTAMDTALLFWNNIISTCGVPKIIIRDRDPKFTSEL
;
A
#
# COMPACT_ATOMS: atom_id res chain seq x y z
N MET A 1 1.42 41.97 17.33
CA MET A 1 2.60 41.46 16.58
C MET A 1 2.11 40.52 15.49
N PRO A 2 2.32 40.81 14.20
CA PRO A 2 1.87 39.92 13.13
C PRO A 2 2.79 38.70 13.06
N LYS A 3 2.21 37.50 13.07
CA LYS A 3 2.94 36.25 12.85
C LYS A 3 3.33 36.17 11.37
N GLY A 4 4.63 36.06 11.11
CA GLY A 4 5.19 35.94 9.76
C GLY A 4 4.59 34.74 9.04
N LYS A 5 4.11 34.96 7.82
CA LYS A 5 3.68 33.92 6.89
C LYS A 5 4.93 33.15 6.50
N GLN A 6 5.07 31.91 6.97
CA GLN A 6 6.18 31.06 6.52
C GLN A 6 6.00 30.81 5.03
N GLU A 7 6.99 31.23 4.25
CA GLU A 7 7.04 30.94 2.83
C GLU A 7 7.48 29.48 2.68
N THR A 8 6.54 28.61 2.34
CA THR A 8 6.85 27.24 1.92
C THR A 8 7.56 27.33 0.58
N CYS A 9 8.87 27.12 0.57
CA CYS A 9 9.62 26.90 -0.66
C CYS A 9 8.98 25.69 -1.35
N LYS A 10 8.44 25.85 -2.56
CA LYS A 10 7.82 24.76 -3.32
C LYS A 10 8.90 23.73 -3.62
N GLU A 11 8.92 22.62 -2.88
CA GLU A 11 9.78 21.48 -3.19
C GLU A 11 9.47 21.01 -4.62
N VAL A 12 10.50 20.99 -5.46
CA VAL A 12 10.41 20.43 -6.81
C VAL A 12 10.33 18.92 -6.64
N TRP A 13 9.15 18.35 -6.90
CA TRP A 13 8.95 16.90 -6.88
C TRP A 13 9.75 16.25 -8.02
N VAL A 14 10.97 15.81 -7.73
CA VAL A 14 11.74 14.97 -8.65
C VAL A 14 11.13 13.58 -8.61
N LEU A 15 10.65 13.10 -9.76
CA LEU A 15 10.19 11.72 -9.89
C LEU A 15 11.39 10.79 -9.64
N GLN A 16 11.33 10.03 -8.55
CA GLN A 16 12.36 9.06 -8.25
C GLN A 16 12.19 7.85 -9.17
N HIS A 17 13.20 7.58 -10.01
CA HIS A 17 13.22 6.33 -10.76
C HIS A 17 13.41 5.17 -9.78
N ILE A 18 12.54 4.17 -9.89
CA ILE A 18 12.63 2.95 -9.10
C ILE A 18 13.12 1.86 -10.04
N GLU A 19 14.27 1.25 -9.71
CA GLU A 19 14.89 0.20 -10.52
C GLU A 19 13.89 -0.88 -10.95
N GLU A 20 14.09 -1.38 -12.16
CA GLU A 20 13.28 -2.47 -12.68
C GLU A 20 13.55 -3.75 -11.88
N PRO A 21 12.48 -4.44 -11.41
CA PRO A 21 12.62 -5.70 -10.69
C PRO A 21 13.24 -6.77 -11.59
N LYS A 22 14.20 -7.52 -11.05
CA LYS A 22 14.89 -8.61 -11.76
C LYS A 22 14.19 -9.96 -11.64
N HIS A 23 13.29 -10.12 -10.68
CA HIS A 23 12.55 -11.34 -10.43
C HIS A 23 11.09 -11.03 -10.09
N PRO A 24 10.14 -11.94 -10.42
CA PRO A 24 8.74 -11.77 -10.05
C PRO A 24 8.59 -11.57 -8.54
N TRP A 25 7.65 -10.74 -8.15
CA TRP A 25 7.34 -10.39 -6.75
C TRP A 25 8.51 -9.75 -6.00
N GLY A 26 9.57 -9.31 -6.69
CA GLY A 26 10.70 -8.61 -6.06
C GLY A 26 10.38 -7.16 -5.71
N THR A 27 9.59 -6.49 -6.54
CA THR A 27 9.10 -5.13 -6.31
C THR A 27 7.60 -5.11 -6.52
N ILE A 28 6.86 -4.74 -5.49
CA ILE A 28 5.40 -4.69 -5.53
C ILE A 28 4.88 -3.27 -5.31
N ASN A 29 3.74 -2.96 -5.91
CA ASN A 29 2.91 -1.83 -5.53
C ASN A 29 1.78 -2.35 -4.63
N MET A 30 1.47 -1.63 -3.56
CA MET A 30 0.41 -1.96 -2.63
C MET A 30 -0.47 -0.72 -2.42
N ASP A 31 -1.79 -0.92 -2.48
CA ASP A 31 -2.78 0.15 -2.40
C ASP A 31 -4.11 -0.37 -1.80
N TRP A 32 -4.93 0.54 -1.27
CA TRP A 32 -6.28 0.24 -0.80
C TRP A 32 -7.33 0.87 -1.70
N VAL A 33 -8.27 0.04 -2.15
CA VAL A 33 -9.53 0.53 -2.74
C VAL A 33 -10.58 0.47 -1.65
N THR A 34 -10.99 1.65 -1.15
CA THR A 34 -11.99 1.80 -0.08
C THR A 34 -13.27 2.45 -0.61
N GLY A 35 -14.29 2.58 0.25
CA GLY A 35 -15.57 3.22 -0.11
C GLY A 35 -16.50 2.32 -0.92
N LEU A 36 -16.30 1.00 -0.83
CA LEU A 36 -17.18 0.02 -1.46
C LEU A 36 -18.44 -0.18 -0.61
N VAL A 37 -19.52 -0.58 -1.25
CA VAL A 37 -20.71 -1.03 -0.53
C VAL A 37 -20.38 -2.38 0.13
N PRO A 38 -20.59 -2.55 1.45
CA PRO A 38 -20.25 -3.78 2.15
C PRO A 38 -20.85 -5.01 1.47
N GLY A 39 -20.00 -6.00 1.18
CA GLY A 39 -20.34 -7.15 0.35
C GLY A 39 -20.06 -8.50 1.02
N GLY A 40 -20.89 -9.50 0.68
CA GLY A 40 -20.73 -10.88 1.13
C GLY A 40 -21.08 -11.09 2.60
N LYS A 41 -20.84 -12.32 3.10
CA LYS A 41 -21.18 -12.71 4.48
C LYS A 41 -20.35 -11.97 5.55
N ALA A 42 -19.12 -11.58 5.19
CA ALA A 42 -18.20 -10.88 6.07
C ALA A 42 -18.33 -9.35 5.94
N SER A 43 -19.17 -8.83 5.04
CA SER A 43 -19.38 -7.39 4.86
C SER A 43 -18.10 -6.59 4.59
N TYR A 44 -17.21 -7.12 3.76
CA TYR A 44 -15.99 -6.41 3.34
C TYR A 44 -16.35 -5.15 2.56
N ASP A 45 -15.70 -4.03 2.87
CA ASP A 45 -15.95 -2.71 2.30
C ASP A 45 -14.70 -2.09 1.65
N ALA A 46 -13.61 -2.87 1.53
CA ALA A 46 -12.38 -2.49 0.87
C ALA A 46 -11.67 -3.69 0.20
N PHE A 47 -10.72 -3.38 -0.68
CA PHE A 47 -9.74 -4.33 -1.19
C PHE A 47 -8.33 -3.84 -0.93
N LEU A 48 -7.48 -4.72 -0.41
CA LEU A 48 -6.03 -4.58 -0.46
C LEU A 48 -5.54 -5.10 -1.81
N ILE A 49 -5.03 -4.19 -2.63
CA ILE A 49 -4.53 -4.50 -3.97
C ILE A 49 -3.00 -4.56 -3.92
N ILE A 50 -2.45 -5.66 -4.43
CA ILE A 50 -1.01 -5.87 -4.49
C ILE A 50 -0.64 -6.29 -5.91
N VAL A 51 0.21 -5.49 -6.55
CA VAL A 51 0.60 -5.68 -7.95
C VAL A 51 2.10 -5.90 -8.03
N ASP A 52 2.51 -7.01 -8.63
CA ASP A 52 3.91 -7.25 -8.98
C ASP A 52 4.32 -6.35 -10.15
N ARG A 53 5.39 -5.57 -9.96
CA ARG A 53 5.82 -4.62 -11.00
C ARG A 53 6.44 -5.30 -12.21
N LEU A 54 7.01 -6.51 -12.06
CA LEU A 54 7.60 -7.23 -13.18
C LEU A 54 6.52 -7.88 -14.06
N SER A 55 5.76 -8.81 -13.49
CA SER A 55 4.79 -9.62 -14.22
C SER A 55 3.46 -8.91 -14.48
N LYS A 56 3.20 -7.79 -13.79
CA LYS A 56 1.89 -7.12 -13.73
C LYS A 56 0.77 -8.00 -13.16
N SER A 57 1.12 -9.11 -12.52
CA SER A 57 0.17 -9.94 -11.78
C SER A 57 -0.33 -9.20 -10.55
N MET A 58 -1.62 -9.36 -10.24
CA MET A 58 -2.33 -8.64 -9.19
C MET A 58 -3.03 -9.62 -8.25
N ARG A 59 -3.03 -9.29 -6.96
CA ARG A 59 -3.91 -9.88 -5.96
C ARG A 59 -4.82 -8.82 -5.36
N CYS A 60 -6.12 -9.09 -5.40
CA CYS A 60 -7.14 -8.30 -4.74
C CYS A 60 -7.63 -9.11 -3.53
N ILE A 61 -7.32 -8.63 -2.33
CA ILE A 61 -7.64 -9.31 -1.09
C ILE A 61 -8.79 -8.52 -0.42
N PRO A 62 -9.97 -9.12 -0.23
CA PRO A 62 -11.07 -8.43 0.43
C PRO A 62 -10.71 -8.14 1.88
N CYS A 63 -10.97 -6.92 2.32
CA CYS A 63 -10.58 -6.41 3.63
C CYS A 63 -11.57 -5.36 4.11
N HIS A 64 -11.35 -4.83 5.32
CA HIS A 64 -12.11 -3.70 5.82
C HIS A 64 -11.31 -2.40 5.74
N LYS A 65 -12.00 -1.30 5.47
CA LYS A 65 -11.36 0.04 5.48
C LYS A 65 -10.76 0.36 6.85
N GLU A 66 -11.34 -0.16 7.92
CA GLU A 66 -10.88 0.03 9.31
C GLU A 66 -9.84 -1.01 9.75
N ASP A 67 -9.41 -1.92 8.86
CA ASP A 67 -8.37 -2.90 9.20
C ASP A 67 -7.11 -2.21 9.71
N THR A 68 -6.59 -2.70 10.82
CA THR A 68 -5.39 -2.15 11.45
C THR A 68 -4.13 -2.49 10.64
N ALA A 69 -3.01 -1.90 11.04
CA ALA A 69 -1.70 -2.28 10.50
C ALA A 69 -1.41 -3.77 10.69
N MET A 70 -1.85 -4.36 11.82
CA MET A 70 -1.62 -5.76 12.13
C MET A 70 -2.49 -6.68 11.27
N ASP A 71 -3.77 -6.35 11.08
CA ASP A 71 -4.68 -7.08 10.20
C ASP A 71 -4.14 -7.09 8.77
N THR A 72 -3.68 -5.92 8.32
CA THR A 72 -3.04 -5.76 7.03
C THR A 72 -1.78 -6.60 6.89
N ALA A 73 -0.90 -6.62 7.89
CA ALA A 73 0.31 -7.43 7.88
C ALA A 73 -0.01 -8.92 7.78
N LEU A 74 -1.09 -9.37 8.46
CA LEU A 74 -1.56 -10.75 8.37
C LEU A 74 -2.11 -11.08 6.98
N LEU A 75 -2.93 -10.19 6.40
CA LEU A 75 -3.41 -10.34 5.01
C LEU A 75 -2.24 -10.43 4.03
N PHE A 76 -1.24 -9.55 4.20
CA PHE A 76 -0.04 -9.54 3.38
C PHE A 76 0.76 -10.84 3.50
N TRP A 77 0.98 -11.30 4.73
CA TRP A 77 1.72 -12.53 5.00
C TRP A 77 1.04 -13.74 4.38
N ASN A 78 -0.25 -13.90 4.63
CA ASN A 78 -1.03 -15.07 4.22
C ASN A 78 -1.25 -15.15 2.72
N ASN A 79 -1.31 -14.01 2.01
CA ASN A 79 -1.63 -13.99 0.59
C ASN A 79 -0.40 -13.77 -0.31
N ILE A 80 0.63 -13.07 0.16
CA ILE A 80 1.81 -12.73 -0.64
C ILE A 80 3.03 -13.52 -0.20
N ILE A 81 3.47 -13.36 1.05
CA ILE A 81 4.74 -13.95 1.52
C ILE A 81 4.69 -15.47 1.43
N SER A 82 3.59 -16.08 1.86
CA SER A 82 3.39 -17.53 1.85
C SER A 82 3.42 -18.16 0.46
N THR A 83 3.01 -17.43 -0.58
CA THR A 83 2.79 -18.00 -1.93
C THR A 83 3.81 -17.55 -2.96
N CYS A 84 4.40 -16.36 -2.79
CA CYS A 84 5.31 -15.76 -3.77
C CYS A 84 6.65 -15.33 -3.18
N GLY A 85 6.83 -15.44 -1.86
CA GLY A 85 8.04 -15.05 -1.17
C GLY A 85 8.03 -13.59 -0.73
N VAL A 86 9.16 -13.17 -0.14
CA VAL A 86 9.31 -11.86 0.46
C VAL A 86 9.77 -10.85 -0.59
N PRO A 87 9.00 -9.78 -0.87
CA PRO A 87 9.43 -8.72 -1.76
C PRO A 87 10.58 -7.93 -1.14
N LYS A 88 11.49 -7.46 -2.00
CA LYS A 88 12.59 -6.58 -1.61
C LYS A 88 12.15 -5.14 -1.45
N ILE A 89 11.20 -4.70 -2.30
CA ILE A 89 10.70 -3.33 -2.33
C ILE A 89 9.17 -3.37 -2.32
N ILE A 90 8.58 -2.64 -1.37
CA ILE A 90 7.14 -2.39 -1.30
C ILE A 90 6.92 -0.90 -1.52
N ILE A 91 6.24 -0.56 -2.61
CA ILE A 91 5.83 0.80 -2.91
C ILE A 91 4.38 0.92 -2.51
N ARG A 92 4.08 1.87 -1.64
CA ARG A 92 2.76 2.02 -1.06
C ARG A 92 2.54 3.50 -0.77
N ASP A 93 1.28 3.91 -0.73
CA ASP A 93 0.91 5.29 -0.44
C ASP A 93 1.26 5.70 1.02
N ARG A 94 1.00 6.96 1.36
CA ARG A 94 1.24 7.48 2.72
C ARG A 94 0.04 7.26 3.64
N ASP A 95 -0.67 6.15 3.47
CA ASP A 95 -1.85 5.87 4.28
C ASP A 95 -1.45 5.76 5.79
N PRO A 96 -2.23 6.38 6.70
CA PRO A 96 -1.95 6.44 8.14
C PRO A 96 -1.58 5.10 8.79
N LYS A 97 -2.11 3.99 8.26
CA LYS A 97 -1.89 2.65 8.80
C LYS A 97 -0.40 2.27 8.84
N PHE A 98 0.45 2.86 8.00
CA PHE A 98 1.89 2.57 8.01
C PHE A 98 2.76 3.82 8.20
N THR A 99 2.16 4.96 8.53
CA THR A 99 2.88 6.20 8.86
C THR A 99 2.74 6.60 10.33
N SER A 100 2.02 5.82 11.15
CA SER A 100 1.99 6.02 12.60
C SER A 100 3.39 5.81 13.18
N GLU A 101 3.95 6.86 13.76
CA GLU A 101 4.99 6.72 14.77
C GLU A 101 4.33 6.06 15.99
N LEU A 102 4.99 5.03 16.53
CA LEU A 102 4.53 4.30 17.72
C LEU A 102 4.41 5.24 18.94
#